data_AF-K8EM04-F1
#
_entry.id   AF-K8EM04-F1
#
_cell.length_a   1.000
_cell.length_b   1.000
_cell.length_c   1.000
_cell.angle_alpha   90.00
_cell.angle_beta   90.00
_cell.angle_gamma   90.00
#
_symmetry.space_group_name_H-M   'P 1'
#
loop_
_entity.id
_entity.type
_entity.pdbx_description
1 polymer ?
#
loop_
_entity_poly.entity_id
_entity_poly.type
_entity_poly.pdbx_seq_one_letter_code
_entity_poly.pdbx_strand_id
1 'polypeptide(L)'
;MYILNASITLALFIGVLIITPMISVSTNTTIHLDYLAEQKTITEVDSSSENTQEAAVEAEVPSSPDIPADKDTELNELIYSGRTVYLAQYKTFFKEANLSQKAFGMGYGGNYKDQPKTIEMDFYDIFYQFGFIGAFVLLLPLLYYGFNLIKVMWANKKMILQLKYILILASLAIALGIAYIAGHILTAPAVSIYFVSILAYLIVELNLD
;
A
#
# COMPACT_ATOMS: atom_id res chain seq x y z
N MET A 1 -31.39 -15.45 -16.60
CA MET A 1 -31.03 -14.52 -15.51
C MET A 1 -29.54 -14.19 -15.48
N TYR A 2 -28.63 -15.16 -15.51
CA TYR A 2 -27.17 -14.92 -15.49
C TYR A 2 -26.64 -14.04 -16.64
N ILE A 3 -27.13 -14.23 -17.86
CA ILE A 3 -26.70 -13.43 -19.04
C ILE A 3 -27.08 -11.97 -18.85
N LEU A 4 -28.31 -11.67 -18.40
CA LEU A 4 -28.76 -10.30 -18.15
C LEU A 4 -27.91 -9.59 -17.08
N ASN A 5 -27.61 -10.28 -15.98
CA ASN A 5 -26.76 -9.73 -14.92
C ASN A 5 -25.32 -9.49 -15.41
N ALA A 6 -24.79 -10.38 -16.24
CA ALA A 6 -23.48 -10.20 -16.86
C ALA A 6 -23.47 -8.98 -17.80
N SER A 7 -24.53 -8.79 -18.61
CA SER A 7 -24.67 -7.62 -19.48
C SER A 7 -24.73 -6.31 -18.69
N ILE A 8 -25.51 -6.28 -17.61
CA ILE A 8 -25.62 -5.09 -16.74
C ILE A 8 -24.28 -4.79 -16.08
N THR A 9 -23.57 -5.82 -15.59
CA THR A 9 -22.26 -5.65 -14.96
C THR A 9 -21.23 -5.12 -15.95
N LEU A 10 -21.22 -5.63 -17.18
CA LEU A 10 -20.33 -5.16 -18.24
C LEU A 10 -20.63 -3.70 -18.62
N ALA A 11 -21.92 -3.34 -18.73
CA ALA A 11 -22.33 -1.96 -19.01
C ALA A 11 -21.90 -1.00 -17.90
N LEU A 12 -22.05 -1.38 -16.63
CA LEU A 12 -21.57 -0.59 -15.48
C LEU A 12 -20.05 -0.44 -15.50
N PHE A 13 -19.30 -1.51 -15.77
CA PHE A 13 -17.84 -1.47 -15.83
C PHE A 13 -17.34 -0.54 -16.94
N ILE A 14 -17.93 -0.63 -18.14
CA ILE A 14 -17.62 0.29 -19.25
C ILE A 14 -17.99 1.73 -18.88
N GLY A 15 -19.14 1.94 -18.25
CA GLY A 15 -19.56 3.26 -17.78
C GLY A 15 -18.56 3.87 -16.79
N VAL A 16 -18.05 3.09 -15.84
CA VAL A 16 -16.99 3.52 -14.91
C VAL A 16 -15.74 3.92 -15.68
N LEU A 17 -15.28 3.13 -16.65
CA LEU A 17 -14.08 3.47 -17.44
C LEU A 17 -14.23 4.78 -18.23
N ILE A 18 -15.42 5.07 -18.76
CA ILE A 18 -15.69 6.31 -19.50
C ILE A 18 -15.74 7.52 -18.56
N ILE A 19 -16.31 7.36 -17.36
CA ILE A 19 -16.47 8.47 -16.40
C ILE A 19 -15.17 8.74 -15.65
N THR A 20 -14.35 7.71 -15.39
CA THR A 20 -13.09 7.81 -14.63
C THR A 20 -12.18 8.97 -15.07
N PRO A 21 -11.90 9.22 -16.38
CA PRO A 21 -11.07 10.35 -16.79
C PRO A 21 -11.71 11.73 -16.52
N MET A 22 -13.02 11.81 -16.27
CA MET A 22 -13.74 13.06 -15.98
C MET A 22 -13.90 13.36 -14.48
N ILE A 23 -13.48 12.45 -13.60
CA ILE A 23 -13.60 12.65 -12.14
C ILE A 23 -12.42 13.51 -11.65
N SER A 24 -12.65 14.38 -10.66
CA SER A 24 -11.60 15.28 -10.10
C SER A 24 -10.32 14.57 -9.67
N VAL A 25 -10.39 13.28 -9.32
CA VAL A 25 -9.23 12.45 -8.95
C VAL A 25 -8.27 12.27 -10.13
N SER A 26 -8.75 12.07 -11.36
CA SER A 26 -7.87 11.93 -12.54
C SER A 26 -7.15 13.24 -12.84
N THR A 27 -7.87 14.37 -12.76
CA THR A 27 -7.29 15.69 -12.98
C THR A 27 -6.29 16.09 -11.90
N ASN A 28 -6.54 15.72 -10.64
CA ASN A 28 -5.59 15.98 -9.55
C ASN A 28 -4.30 15.16 -9.71
N THR A 29 -4.43 13.93 -10.22
CA THR A 29 -3.27 13.06 -10.47
C THR A 29 -2.46 13.55 -11.67
N THR A 30 -3.10 14.04 -12.73
CA THR A 30 -2.40 14.64 -13.89
C THR A 30 -1.68 15.93 -13.54
N ILE A 31 -2.25 16.79 -12.68
CA ILE A 31 -1.58 18.02 -12.24
C ILE A 31 -0.30 17.68 -11.44
N HIS A 32 -0.36 16.64 -10.59
CA HIS A 32 0.84 16.16 -9.89
C HIS A 32 1.90 15.63 -10.86
N LEU A 33 1.49 14.91 -11.91
CA LEU A 33 2.40 14.42 -12.96
C LEU A 33 3.07 15.56 -13.74
N ASP A 34 2.30 16.58 -14.12
CA ASP A 34 2.80 17.76 -14.84
C ASP A 34 3.79 18.55 -13.96
N TYR A 35 3.48 18.73 -12.68
CA TYR A 35 4.36 19.39 -11.72
C TYR A 35 5.69 18.63 -11.49
N LEU A 36 5.63 17.30 -11.40
CA LEU A 36 6.84 16.46 -11.28
C LEU A 36 7.70 16.51 -12.55
N ALA A 37 7.08 16.52 -13.73
CA ALA A 37 7.80 16.67 -14.99
C ALA A 37 8.46 18.06 -15.12
N GLU A 38 7.80 19.11 -14.62
CA GLU A 38 8.33 20.48 -14.59
C GLU A 38 9.51 20.61 -13.62
N GLN A 39 9.43 20.06 -12.41
CA GLN A 39 10.56 20.02 -11.46
C GLN A 39 11.78 19.28 -12.02
N LYS A 40 11.58 18.18 -12.74
CA LYS A 40 12.68 17.45 -13.40
C LYS A 40 13.37 18.30 -14.47
N THR A 41 12.57 19.04 -15.24
CA THR A 41 13.09 19.97 -16.26
C THR A 41 13.88 21.11 -15.63
N ILE A 42 13.43 21.64 -14.49
CA ILE A 42 14.12 22.71 -13.76
C ILE A 42 15.43 22.18 -13.13
N THR A 43 15.43 20.97 -12.58
CA THR A 43 16.61 20.36 -11.95
C THR A 43 17.71 20.00 -12.98
N GLU A 44 17.32 19.52 -14.18
CA GLU A 44 18.28 19.32 -15.28
C GLU A 44 18.87 20.64 -15.78
N VAL A 45 18.07 21.71 -15.86
CA VAL A 45 18.54 23.04 -16.29
C VAL A 45 19.50 23.67 -15.27
N ASP A 46 19.20 23.58 -13.97
CA ASP A 46 20.06 24.14 -12.90
C ASP A 46 21.38 23.37 -12.72
N SER A 47 21.42 22.08 -13.04
CA SER A 47 22.68 21.30 -13.03
C SER A 47 23.70 21.72 -14.10
N SER A 48 23.29 22.59 -15.04
CA SER A 48 24.13 23.17 -16.10
C SER A 48 24.70 24.55 -15.75
N SER A 49 24.41 25.11 -14.58
CA SER A 49 24.80 26.49 -14.23
C SER A 49 25.14 26.61 -12.75
N GLU A 50 26.41 26.47 -12.40
CA GLU A 50 26.92 26.94 -11.11
C GLU A 50 26.79 28.48 -11.01
N ASN A 51 26.15 29.00 -9.95
CA ASN A 51 26.84 29.64 -8.81
C ASN A 51 25.92 30.58 -7.93
N THR A 52 25.91 30.32 -6.62
CA THR A 52 25.80 31.24 -5.45
C THR A 52 24.47 31.91 -4.99
N GLN A 53 24.08 31.51 -3.76
CA GLN A 53 23.46 32.24 -2.60
C GLN A 53 21.92 32.38 -2.41
N GLU A 54 21.44 31.57 -1.46
CA GLU A 54 20.60 31.84 -0.26
C GLU A 54 19.32 32.70 -0.35
N ALA A 55 18.17 32.05 -0.13
CA ALA A 55 17.15 32.51 0.83
C ALA A 55 16.25 31.34 1.28
N ALA A 56 16.17 31.15 2.59
CA ALA A 56 15.45 30.07 3.27
C ALA A 56 13.93 30.21 3.24
N VAL A 57 13.20 29.12 2.97
CA VAL A 57 11.91 28.77 3.61
C VAL A 57 11.76 27.24 3.63
N GLU A 58 11.99 26.68 4.82
CA GLU A 58 11.26 25.58 5.48
C GLU A 58 10.41 24.61 4.60
N ALA A 59 11.03 23.49 4.23
CA ALA A 59 10.39 22.17 4.16
C ALA A 59 11.51 21.12 4.26
N GLU A 60 11.82 20.63 5.47
CA GLU A 60 12.78 19.55 5.68
C GLU A 60 12.22 18.21 5.16
N VAL A 61 12.26 18.03 3.83
CA VAL A 61 12.31 16.72 3.20
C VAL A 61 13.77 16.26 3.32
N PRO A 62 14.08 15.20 4.08
CA PRO A 62 15.46 14.73 4.17
C PRO A 62 15.90 14.28 2.78
N SER A 63 17.05 14.82 2.38
CA SER A 63 17.77 14.55 1.14
C SER A 63 17.58 13.11 0.68
N SER A 64 17.01 12.97 -0.52
CA SER A 64 17.00 11.73 -1.29
C SER A 64 18.40 11.09 -1.23
N PRO A 65 18.53 9.80 -0.86
CA PRO A 65 19.67 9.05 -1.35
C PRO A 65 19.62 9.15 -2.88
N ASP A 66 20.74 9.44 -3.54
CA ASP A 66 20.85 9.51 -5.00
C ASP A 66 20.40 8.16 -5.62
N ILE A 67 19.09 8.03 -5.87
CA ILE A 67 18.52 6.94 -6.63
C ILE A 67 18.39 7.50 -8.05
N PRO A 68 19.07 6.90 -9.05
CA PRO A 68 19.01 7.39 -10.42
C PRO A 68 17.55 7.48 -10.86
N ALA A 69 17.16 8.66 -11.37
CA ALA A 69 15.81 9.00 -11.79
C ALA A 69 15.39 8.21 -13.05
N ASP A 70 15.09 6.93 -12.86
CA ASP A 70 14.41 6.10 -13.86
C ASP A 70 12.90 6.40 -13.85
N LYS A 71 12.20 6.19 -14.97
CA LYS A 71 10.74 6.36 -15.10
C LYS A 71 9.95 5.55 -14.08
N ASP A 72 10.53 4.43 -13.63
CA ASP A 72 9.96 3.61 -12.56
C ASP A 72 9.91 4.36 -11.22
N THR A 73 10.86 5.27 -10.96
CA THR A 73 10.92 6.06 -9.73
C THR A 73 9.79 7.09 -9.67
N GLU A 74 9.47 7.74 -10.78
CA GLU A 74 8.38 8.74 -10.90
C GLU A 74 7.00 8.11 -10.72
N LEU A 75 6.75 6.95 -11.35
CA LEU A 75 5.50 6.21 -11.18
C LEU A 75 5.34 5.70 -9.74
N ASN A 76 6.45 5.25 -9.13
CA ASN A 76 6.44 4.80 -7.75
C ASN A 76 6.21 5.97 -6.77
N GLU A 77 6.77 7.14 -7.03
CA GLU A 77 6.55 8.32 -6.19
C GLU A 77 5.10 8.82 -6.25
N LEU A 78 4.48 8.77 -7.44
CA LEU A 78 3.06 9.08 -7.62
C LEU A 78 2.13 8.07 -6.92
N ILE A 79 2.39 6.76 -7.09
CA ILE A 79 1.54 5.69 -6.53
C ILE A 79 1.65 5.63 -5.00
N TYR A 80 2.86 5.83 -4.47
CA TYR A 80 3.14 5.66 -3.04
C TYR A 80 3.32 6.99 -2.30
N SER A 81 3.11 8.14 -2.93
CA SER A 81 3.19 9.47 -2.31
C SER A 81 4.49 9.67 -1.50
N GLY A 82 5.63 9.36 -2.10
CA GLY A 82 6.94 9.49 -1.45
C GLY A 82 7.28 8.45 -0.36
N ARG A 83 6.37 7.51 -0.02
CA ARG A 83 6.61 6.45 0.98
C ARG A 83 7.74 5.49 0.60
N THR A 84 8.10 5.43 -0.67
CA THR A 84 9.25 4.66 -1.16
C THR A 84 10.57 5.15 -0.57
N VAL A 85 10.70 6.45 -0.30
CA VAL A 85 11.89 7.04 0.35
C VAL A 85 12.01 6.55 1.79
N TYR A 86 10.91 6.57 2.54
CA TYR A 86 10.88 6.04 3.91
C TYR A 86 11.15 4.54 3.93
N LEU A 87 10.54 3.78 3.03
CA LEU A 87 10.81 2.35 2.89
C LEU A 87 12.31 2.06 2.61
N ALA A 88 12.96 2.86 1.77
CA ALA A 88 14.39 2.72 1.48
C ALA A 88 15.25 3.00 2.73
N GLN A 89 14.94 4.05 3.49
CA GLN A 89 15.62 4.38 4.74
C GLN A 89 15.44 3.28 5.80
N TYR A 90 14.23 2.76 5.95
CA TYR A 90 13.95 1.62 6.83
C TYR A 90 14.71 0.36 6.44
N LYS A 91 14.89 0.08 5.15
CA LYS A 91 15.73 -1.03 4.69
C LYS A 91 17.18 -0.85 5.13
N THR A 92 17.71 0.37 5.07
CA THR A 92 19.08 0.67 5.52
C THR A 92 19.20 0.51 7.03
N PHE A 93 18.28 1.09 7.81
CA PHE A 93 18.25 0.92 9.26
C PHE A 93 18.12 -0.54 9.68
N PHE A 94 17.26 -1.30 9.00
CA PHE A 94 17.09 -2.71 9.30
C PHE A 94 18.32 -3.54 8.97
N LYS A 95 19.10 -3.18 7.94
CA LYS A 95 20.36 -3.88 7.63
C LYS A 95 21.40 -3.65 8.73
N GLU A 96 21.54 -2.41 9.18
CA GLU A 96 22.51 -1.98 10.20
C GLU A 96 22.08 -2.34 11.62
N ALA A 97 20.80 -2.64 11.83
CA ALA A 97 20.24 -2.96 13.13
C ALA A 97 20.85 -4.23 13.77
N ASN A 98 20.96 -4.17 15.10
CA ASN A 98 21.36 -5.29 15.94
C ASN A 98 20.33 -6.44 15.88
N LEU A 99 20.75 -7.65 16.23
CA LEU A 99 19.91 -8.85 16.14
C LEU A 99 18.59 -8.72 16.93
N SER A 100 18.63 -8.05 18.09
CA SER A 100 17.43 -7.81 18.90
C SER A 100 16.40 -6.94 18.18
N GLN A 101 16.83 -5.87 17.51
CA GLN A 101 15.92 -5.00 16.74
C GLN A 101 15.39 -5.71 15.49
N LYS A 102 16.16 -6.63 14.89
CA LYS A 102 15.65 -7.46 13.79
C LYS A 102 14.57 -8.43 14.27
N ALA A 103 14.74 -9.01 15.46
CA ALA A 103 13.82 -9.98 16.02
C ALA A 103 12.52 -9.35 16.56
N PHE A 104 12.64 -8.27 17.33
CA PHE A 104 11.53 -7.61 18.04
C PHE A 104 11.07 -6.29 17.42
N GLY A 105 11.77 -5.83 16.38
CA GLY A 105 11.45 -4.62 15.65
C GLY A 105 12.24 -3.40 16.10
N MET A 106 12.23 -2.37 15.26
CA MET A 106 12.86 -1.07 15.53
C MET A 106 11.93 -0.12 16.30
N GLY A 107 10.68 -0.51 16.56
CA GLY A 107 9.68 0.33 17.22
C GLY A 107 9.00 1.34 16.30
N TYR A 108 8.10 2.14 16.89
CA TYR A 108 7.36 3.17 16.16
C TYR A 108 8.29 4.26 15.66
N GLY A 109 8.30 4.49 14.35
CA GLY A 109 9.14 5.51 13.74
C GLY A 109 10.60 5.11 13.58
N GLY A 110 10.97 3.84 13.76
CA GLY A 110 12.29 3.31 13.44
C GLY A 110 13.46 3.91 14.24
N ASN A 111 14.67 3.83 13.66
CA ASN A 111 15.90 4.35 14.28
C ASN A 111 16.18 5.84 13.96
N TYR A 112 15.15 6.62 13.62
CA TYR A 112 15.30 8.06 13.40
C TYR A 112 15.64 8.76 14.72
N LYS A 113 16.59 9.70 14.69
CA LYS A 113 17.09 10.38 15.88
C LYS A 113 16.23 11.58 16.31
N ASP A 114 15.71 12.32 15.35
CA ASP A 114 15.08 13.62 15.62
C ASP A 114 13.55 13.57 15.52
N GLN A 115 13.02 13.00 14.43
CA GLN A 115 11.58 12.83 14.24
C GLN A 115 11.22 11.42 13.78
N PRO A 116 10.30 10.73 14.47
CA PRO A 116 9.83 9.41 14.05
C PRO A 116 9.05 9.54 12.74
N LYS A 117 9.47 8.81 11.71
CA LYS A 117 8.76 8.71 10.43
C LYS A 117 8.34 7.27 10.18
N THR A 118 7.09 7.03 9.78
CA THR A 118 6.54 5.71 9.46
C THR A 118 6.46 5.50 7.96
N ILE A 119 6.37 4.24 7.52
CA ILE A 119 6.24 3.92 6.09
C ILE A 119 4.79 4.12 5.63
N GLU A 120 3.82 3.99 6.54
CA GLU A 120 2.38 4.09 6.28
C GLU A 120 1.87 3.01 5.32
N MET A 121 2.46 1.81 5.40
CA MET A 121 2.06 0.65 4.61
C MET A 121 2.02 -0.54 5.56
N ASP A 122 0.85 -1.16 5.74
CA ASP A 122 0.58 -2.04 6.89
C ASP A 122 1.60 -3.17 6.99
N PHE A 123 1.88 -3.87 5.90
CA PHE A 123 2.79 -5.02 5.93
C PHE A 123 4.24 -4.60 6.22
N TYR A 124 4.67 -3.47 5.67
CA TYR A 124 6.02 -2.97 5.90
C TYR A 124 6.16 -2.42 7.32
N ASP A 125 5.17 -1.67 7.81
CA ASP A 125 5.15 -1.20 9.19
C ASP A 125 5.09 -2.36 10.18
N ILE A 126 4.24 -3.37 9.95
CA ILE A 126 4.20 -4.57 10.78
C ILE A 126 5.57 -5.25 10.83
N PHE A 127 6.23 -5.38 9.67
CA PHE A 127 7.53 -6.03 9.58
C PHE A 127 8.64 -5.24 10.28
N TYR A 128 8.81 -3.96 9.98
CA TYR A 128 9.95 -3.19 10.48
C TYR A 128 9.75 -2.70 11.92
N GLN A 129 8.51 -2.39 12.33
CA GLN A 129 8.23 -1.89 13.68
C GLN A 129 8.22 -3.02 14.72
N PHE A 130 7.71 -4.22 14.37
CA PHE A 130 7.62 -5.37 15.30
C PHE A 130 8.63 -6.49 15.03
N GLY A 131 9.42 -6.38 13.95
CA GLY A 131 10.46 -7.34 13.60
C GLY A 131 9.90 -8.70 13.17
N PHE A 132 10.78 -9.68 12.97
CA PHE A 132 10.37 -11.00 12.51
C PHE A 132 9.37 -11.70 13.45
N ILE A 133 9.61 -11.65 14.76
CA ILE A 133 8.77 -12.36 15.74
C ILE A 133 7.40 -11.70 15.82
N GLY A 134 7.36 -10.38 16.00
CA GLY A 134 6.10 -9.66 16.12
C GLY A 134 5.28 -9.67 14.84
N ALA A 135 5.93 -9.54 13.67
CA ALA A 135 5.26 -9.69 12.39
C ALA A 135 4.68 -11.09 12.20
N PHE A 136 5.41 -12.13 12.60
CA PHE A 136 4.88 -13.50 12.56
C PHE A 136 3.67 -13.65 13.47
N VAL A 137 3.73 -13.20 14.72
CA VAL A 137 2.59 -13.27 15.66
C VAL A 137 1.35 -12.55 15.13
N LEU A 138 1.52 -11.37 14.53
CA LEU A 138 0.42 -10.57 13.98
C LEU A 138 -0.14 -11.15 12.67
N LEU A 139 0.71 -11.64 11.78
CA LEU A 139 0.29 -12.16 10.48
C LEU A 139 -0.11 -13.63 10.50
N LEU A 140 0.30 -14.41 11.51
CA LEU A 140 0.01 -15.85 11.58
C LEU A 140 -1.48 -16.18 11.50
N PRO A 141 -2.39 -15.51 12.25
CA PRO A 141 -3.82 -15.77 12.13
C PRO A 141 -4.35 -15.45 10.72
N LEU A 142 -3.87 -14.35 10.13
CA LEU A 142 -4.27 -13.95 8.79
C LEU A 142 -3.80 -14.96 7.73
N LEU A 143 -2.57 -15.45 7.85
CA LEU A 143 -2.00 -16.47 6.97
C LEU A 143 -2.71 -17.81 7.12
N TYR A 144 -3.04 -18.22 8.36
CA TYR A 144 -3.77 -19.46 8.63
C TYR A 144 -5.13 -19.49 7.93
N TYR A 145 -5.97 -18.48 8.20
CA TYR A 145 -7.30 -18.40 7.60
C TYR A 145 -7.24 -18.12 6.09
N GLY A 146 -6.28 -17.31 5.65
CA GLY A 146 -6.04 -17.07 4.22
C GLY A 146 -5.71 -18.36 3.47
N PHE A 147 -4.84 -19.21 4.03
CA PHE A 147 -4.50 -20.50 3.44
C PHE A 147 -5.68 -21.47 3.43
N ASN A 148 -6.46 -21.54 4.52
CA ASN A 148 -7.67 -22.35 4.58
C ASN A 148 -8.72 -21.91 3.56
N LEU A 149 -8.91 -20.61 3.39
CA LEU A 149 -9.79 -20.03 2.39
C LEU A 149 -9.36 -20.44 0.98
N ILE A 150 -8.07 -20.29 0.67
CA ILE A 150 -7.49 -20.69 -0.62
C ILE A 150 -7.68 -22.19 -0.91
N LYS A 151 -7.53 -23.06 0.09
CA LYS A 151 -7.80 -24.51 -0.04
C LYS A 151 -9.26 -24.79 -0.40
N VAL A 152 -10.21 -24.19 0.33
CA VAL A 152 -11.65 -24.34 0.03
C VAL A 152 -11.99 -23.78 -1.34
N MET A 153 -11.33 -22.69 -1.72
CA MET A 153 -11.48 -22.10 -3.03
C MET A 153 -11.03 -23.04 -4.16
N TRP A 154 -9.91 -23.74 -3.99
CA TRP A 154 -9.48 -24.72 -4.99
C TRP A 154 -10.37 -25.96 -5.04
N ALA A 155 -10.87 -26.42 -3.90
CA ALA A 155 -11.73 -27.60 -3.81
C ALA A 155 -13.12 -27.35 -4.42
N ASN A 156 -13.69 -26.15 -4.23
CA ASN A 156 -15.09 -25.88 -4.53
C ASN A 156 -15.30 -24.68 -5.47
N LYS A 157 -14.68 -24.74 -6.66
CA LYS A 157 -14.72 -23.65 -7.67
C LYS A 157 -16.14 -23.17 -8.02
N LYS A 158 -17.13 -24.09 -8.09
CA LYS A 158 -18.53 -23.73 -8.40
C LYS A 158 -19.21 -22.91 -7.29
N MET A 159 -18.84 -23.13 -6.03
CA MET A 159 -19.38 -22.39 -4.89
C MET A 159 -18.90 -20.94 -4.93
N ILE A 160 -17.61 -20.72 -5.18
CA ILE A 160 -17.01 -19.37 -5.21
C ILE A 160 -17.61 -18.51 -6.30
N LEU A 161 -18.00 -19.12 -7.42
CA LEU A 161 -18.61 -18.41 -8.55
C LEU A 161 -20.03 -17.89 -8.24
N GLN A 162 -20.59 -18.22 -7.07
CA GLN A 162 -21.81 -17.59 -6.61
C GLN A 162 -21.53 -16.14 -6.24
N LEU A 163 -22.43 -15.24 -6.68
CA LEU A 163 -22.27 -13.78 -6.52
C LEU A 163 -21.97 -13.36 -5.07
N LYS A 164 -22.56 -14.02 -4.07
CA LYS A 164 -22.31 -13.77 -2.65
C LYS A 164 -20.81 -13.87 -2.32
N TYR A 165 -20.16 -14.97 -2.68
CA TYR A 165 -18.76 -15.21 -2.34
C TYR A 165 -17.81 -14.35 -3.17
N ILE A 166 -18.14 -14.09 -4.45
CA ILE A 166 -17.36 -13.17 -5.28
C ILE A 166 -17.29 -11.79 -4.63
N LEU A 167 -18.43 -11.24 -4.17
CA LEU A 167 -18.47 -9.91 -3.57
C LEU A 167 -17.70 -9.83 -2.25
N ILE A 168 -17.81 -10.86 -1.40
CA ILE A 168 -17.07 -10.92 -0.13
C ILE A 168 -15.56 -11.09 -0.36
N LEU A 169 -15.16 -11.94 -1.31
CA LEU A 169 -13.75 -12.11 -1.65
C LEU A 169 -13.18 -10.85 -2.29
N ALA A 170 -13.95 -10.17 -3.14
CA ALA A 170 -13.53 -8.91 -3.73
C ALA A 170 -13.34 -7.82 -2.67
N SER A 171 -14.22 -7.72 -1.67
CA SER A 171 -14.06 -6.74 -0.59
C SER A 171 -12.82 -7.01 0.25
N LEU A 172 -12.54 -8.28 0.59
CA LEU A 172 -11.31 -8.66 1.29
C LEU A 172 -10.05 -8.40 0.45
N ALA A 173 -10.08 -8.72 -0.84
CA ALA A 173 -8.96 -8.49 -1.76
C ALA A 173 -8.67 -6.99 -1.92
N ILE A 174 -9.70 -6.16 -2.06
CA ILE A 174 -9.55 -4.71 -2.12
C ILE A 174 -9.00 -4.18 -0.79
N ALA A 175 -9.53 -4.63 0.35
CA ALA A 175 -9.02 -4.22 1.66
C ALA A 175 -7.54 -4.58 1.84
N LEU A 176 -7.11 -5.77 1.44
CA LEU A 176 -5.69 -6.16 1.46
C LEU A 176 -4.85 -5.37 0.46
N GLY A 177 -5.39 -5.03 -0.71
CA GLY A 177 -4.72 -4.15 -1.68
C GLY A 177 -4.49 -2.75 -1.12
N ILE A 178 -5.49 -2.19 -0.42
CA ILE A 178 -5.36 -0.90 0.27
C ILE A 178 -4.35 -1.01 1.42
N ALA A 179 -4.39 -2.10 2.21
CA ALA A 179 -3.41 -2.35 3.27
C ALA A 179 -1.97 -2.35 2.74
N TYR A 180 -1.77 -2.87 1.51
CA TYR A 180 -0.48 -2.94 0.85
C TYR A 180 -0.03 -1.57 0.31
N ILE A 181 -0.90 -0.81 -0.34
CA ILE A 181 -0.53 0.46 -1.01
C ILE A 181 -0.62 1.66 -0.05
N ALA A 182 -1.76 1.78 0.63
CA ALA A 182 -2.12 2.95 1.42
C ALA A 182 -1.96 2.76 2.94
N GLY A 183 -1.96 1.51 3.41
CA GLY A 183 -1.88 1.16 4.82
C GLY A 183 -3.18 1.37 5.60
N HIS A 184 -3.08 1.28 6.92
CA HIS A 184 -4.11 1.55 7.92
C HIS A 184 -5.37 0.68 7.88
N ILE A 185 -5.35 -0.46 7.18
CA ILE A 185 -6.45 -1.43 7.21
C ILE A 185 -6.24 -2.43 8.34
N LEU A 186 -5.03 -2.99 8.46
CA LEU A 186 -4.69 -4.01 9.45
C LEU A 186 -4.20 -3.40 10.76
N THR A 187 -3.56 -2.23 10.70
CA THR A 187 -2.92 -1.59 11.86
C THR A 187 -3.84 -0.60 12.58
N ALA A 188 -4.84 -0.03 11.90
CA ALA A 188 -5.73 0.96 12.50
C ALA A 188 -6.98 0.30 13.10
N PRO A 189 -7.35 0.58 14.37
CA PRO A 189 -8.48 -0.07 15.05
C PRO A 189 -9.83 0.10 14.34
N ALA A 190 -10.11 1.30 13.83
CA ALA A 190 -11.42 1.60 13.25
C ALA A 190 -11.71 0.78 11.99
N VAL A 191 -10.71 0.63 11.10
CA VAL A 191 -10.89 -0.05 9.81
C VAL A 191 -10.68 -1.56 9.95
N SER A 192 -9.76 -1.98 10.81
CA SER A 192 -9.45 -3.40 11.04
C SER A 192 -10.64 -4.20 11.56
N ILE A 193 -11.51 -3.61 12.40
CA ILE A 193 -12.72 -4.28 12.90
C ILE A 193 -13.65 -4.70 11.74
N TYR A 194 -13.82 -3.85 10.72
CA TYR A 194 -14.64 -4.18 9.56
C TYR A 194 -14.02 -5.31 8.74
N PHE A 195 -12.70 -5.25 8.50
CA PHE A 195 -11.97 -6.30 7.80
C PHE A 195 -12.10 -7.65 8.51
N VAL A 196 -11.85 -7.68 9.82
CA VAL A 196 -11.94 -8.89 10.65
C VAL A 196 -13.37 -9.42 10.71
N SER A 197 -14.38 -8.54 10.76
CA SER A 197 -15.79 -8.96 10.77
C SER A 197 -16.20 -9.66 9.47
N ILE A 198 -15.78 -9.13 8.32
CA ILE A 198 -16.04 -9.75 7.01
C ILE A 198 -15.33 -11.09 6.91
N LEU A 199 -14.07 -11.16 7.35
CA LEU A 199 -13.30 -12.40 7.36
C LEU A 199 -13.92 -13.45 8.30
N ALA A 200 -14.34 -13.06 9.50
CA ALA A 200 -15.00 -13.93 10.47
C ALA A 200 -16.33 -14.48 9.94
N TYR A 201 -17.14 -13.65 9.29
CA TYR A 201 -18.36 -14.10 8.61
C TYR A 201 -18.06 -15.18 7.58
N LEU A 202 -17.02 -14.98 6.75
CA LEU A 202 -16.62 -15.95 5.73
C LEU A 202 -16.08 -17.26 6.32
N ILE A 203 -15.32 -17.18 7.42
CA ILE A 203 -14.82 -18.34 8.17
C ILE A 203 -15.97 -19.21 8.66
N VAL A 204 -16.97 -18.61 9.31
CA VAL A 204 -18.14 -19.31 9.86
C VAL A 204 -18.97 -19.92 8.73
N GLU A 205 -19.23 -19.15 7.67
CA GLU A 205 -20.04 -19.60 6.54
C GLU A 205 -19.41 -20.81 5.80
N LEU A 206 -18.09 -20.79 5.64
CA LEU A 206 -17.36 -21.85 4.94
C LEU A 206 -16.89 -22.98 5.86
N ASN A 207 -17.18 -22.89 7.17
CA ASN A 207 -16.66 -23.80 8.21
C ASN A 207 -15.15 -24.02 8.07
N LEU A 208 -14.38 -22.93 8.02
CA LEU A 208 -12.93 -22.98 7.94
C LEU A 208 -12.36 -23.29 9.34
N ASP A 209 -12.04 -24.56 9.57
CA ASP A 209 -11.34 -25.03 10.77
C ASP A 209 -9.81 -24.94 10.65
#